data_AF-A0A1M3E2I0-F1
#
_entry.id   AF-A0A1M3E2I0-F1
#
_cell.length_a   1.000
_cell.length_b   1.000
_cell.length_c   1.000
_cell.angle_alpha   90.00
_cell.angle_beta   90.00
_cell.angle_gamma   90.00
#
_symmetry.space_group_name_H-M   'P 1'
#
loop_
_entity.id
_entity.type
_entity.pdbx_description
1 polymer ?
#
loop_
_entity_poly.entity_id
_entity_poly.type
_entity_poly.pdbx_seq_one_letter_code
_entity_poly.pdbx_strand_id
1 'polypeptide(L)' 'MTGKLTVTNVTKNVSFPVTVNKTGDSYTITGIESIKMTEYGVTPPSFMMNTVKTGDLIKITVNVVAN' A
#
# COMPACT_ATOMS: atom_id res chain seq x y z
N MET A 1 9.65 8.52 -1.90
CA MET A 1 9.41 9.19 -0.60
C MET A 1 9.36 8.14 0.49
N THR A 2 9.99 8.38 1.63
CA THR A 2 9.90 7.47 2.79
C THR A 2 8.86 7.99 3.79
N GLY A 3 8.19 7.08 4.49
CA GLY A 3 7.17 7.42 5.48
C GLY A 3 6.81 6.23 6.36
N LYS A 4 5.95 6.48 7.34
CA LYS A 4 5.41 5.43 8.21
C LYS A 4 4.07 4.94 7.68
N LEU A 5 3.98 3.65 7.39
CA LEU A 5 2.72 2.98 7.09
C LEU A 5 2.26 2.21 8.33
N THR A 6 1.07 2.52 8.80
CA THR A 6 0.41 1.76 9.87
C THR A 6 -0.72 0.95 9.27
N VAL A 7 -0.68 -0.37 9.48
CA VAL A 7 -1.78 -1.27 9.15
C VAL A 7 -2.14 -2.01 10.43
N THR A 8 -3.39 -1.89 10.86
CA THR A 8 -3.85 -2.30 12.20
C THR A 8 -3.05 -1.58 13.31
N ASN A 9 -2.30 -2.30 14.13
CA ASN A 9 -1.44 -1.81 15.20
C ASN A 9 0.06 -1.90 14.87
N VAL A 10 0.43 -2.33 13.65
CA VAL A 10 1.82 -2.45 13.22
C VAL A 10 2.20 -1.24 12.36
N THR A 11 3.21 -0.50 12.81
CA THR A 11 3.80 0.62 12.05
C THR A 11 5.17 0.25 11.51
N LYS A 12 5.39 0.44 10.21
CA LYS A 12 6.68 0.21 9.56
C LYS A 12 7.09 1.41 8.72
N ASN A 13 8.40 1.58 8.57
CA ASN A 13 8.93 2.55 7.62
C ASN A 13 8.90 1.94 6.22
N VAL A 14 8.27 2.64 5.28
CA VAL A 14 8.13 2.20 3.88
C VAL A 14 8.67 3.28 2.95
N SER A 15 9.11 2.86 1.76
CA SER A 15 9.52 3.78 0.70
C SER A 15 8.52 3.66 -0.45
N PHE A 16 7.67 4.67 -0.63
CA PHE A 16 6.78 4.76 -1.78
C PHE A 16 7.46 5.52 -2.92
N PRO A 17 7.71 4.89 -4.08
CA PRO A 17 7.99 5.64 -5.29
C PRO A 17 6.72 6.42 -5.69
N VAL A 18 6.85 7.73 -5.86
CA VAL A 18 5.74 8.60 -6.23
C VAL A 18 6.09 9.46 -7.43
N THR A 19 5.08 9.75 -8.24
CA THR A 19 5.13 10.72 -9.34
C THR A 19 4.24 11.90 -8.98
N VAL A 20 4.77 13.10 -9.11
CA VAL A 20 4.02 14.34 -8.87
C VAL A 20 3.89 15.09 -10.18
N ASN A 21 2.65 15.39 -10.58
CA ASN A 21 2.34 16.17 -11.77
C ASN A 21 1.63 17.46 -11.34
N LYS A 22 2.18 18.61 -11.71
CA LYS A 22 1.52 19.90 -11.49
C LYS A 22 0.66 20.26 -12.71
N THR A 23 -0.53 20.79 -12.48
CA THR A 23 -1.42 21.30 -13.54
C THR A 23 -2.15 22.53 -13.03
N GLY A 24 -1.76 23.71 -13.53
CA GLY A 24 -2.21 24.98 -12.96
C GLY A 24 -1.78 25.11 -11.51
N ASP A 25 -2.75 25.33 -10.62
CA ASP A 25 -2.54 25.38 -9.17
C ASP A 25 -2.69 24.01 -8.49
N SER A 26 -3.11 22.98 -9.22
CA SER A 26 -3.30 21.64 -8.69
C SER A 26 -2.07 20.75 -8.82
N TYR A 27 -1.93 19.79 -7.91
CA TYR A 27 -0.92 18.74 -7.92
C TYR A 27 -1.58 17.36 -7.86
N THR A 28 -1.26 16.51 -8.82
CA THR A 28 -1.65 15.09 -8.83
C THR A 28 -0.45 14.25 -8.41
N ILE A 29 -0.60 13.50 -7.31
CA ILE A 29 0.42 12.63 -6.74
C ILE A 29 -0.04 11.18 -6.90
N THR A 30 0.73 10.39 -7.63
CA THR A 30 0.48 8.95 -7.80
C THR A 30 1.61 8.12 -7.21
N GLY A 31 1.31 6.95 -6.66
CA GLY A 31 2.32 6.06 -6.09
C GLY A 31 1.85 4.62 -6.09
N ILE A 32 2.79 3.68 -6.20
CA ILE A 32 2.52 2.25 -6.15
C ILE A 32 3.58 1.59 -5.28
N GLU A 33 3.17 0.76 -4.33
CA GLU A 33 4.08 -0.06 -3.53
C GLU A 33 3.48 -1.43 -3.26
N SER A 34 4.32 -2.46 -3.18
CA SER A 34 3.89 -3.81 -2.81
C SER A 34 4.32 -4.12 -1.39
N ILE A 35 3.40 -4.60 -0.55
CA ILE A 35 3.68 -5.00 0.82
C ILE A 35 3.18 -6.42 1.09
N LYS A 36 3.68 -7.08 2.12
CA LYS A 36 3.14 -8.36 2.60
C LYS A 36 2.13 -8.13 3.72
N MET A 37 1.01 -8.85 3.69
CA MET A 37 0.02 -8.82 4.77
C MET A 37 0.61 -9.33 6.09
N THR A 38 1.38 -10.42 6.03
CA THR A 38 1.97 -11.06 7.20
C THR A 38 2.94 -10.15 7.96
N GLU A 39 3.62 -9.23 7.27
CA GLU A 39 4.52 -8.25 7.89
C GLU A 39 3.77 -7.28 8.82
N TYR A 40 2.48 -7.09 8.58
CA TYR A 40 1.60 -6.24 9.39
C TYR A 40 0.67 -7.04 10.31
N GLY A 41 0.94 -8.34 10.52
CA GLY A 41 0.13 -9.20 11.39
C GLY A 41 -1.21 -9.61 10.77
N VAL A 42 -1.43 -9.33 9.49
CA VAL A 42 -2.63 -9.74 8.77
C VAL A 42 -2.42 -11.11 8.18
N THR A 43 -3.27 -12.07 8.55
CA THR A 43 -3.23 -13.41 7.95
C THR A 43 -3.96 -13.38 6.61
N PRO A 44 -3.33 -13.80 5.49
CA PRO A 44 -3.98 -13.88 4.19
C PRO A 44 -5.23 -14.78 4.24
N PRO A 45 -6.34 -14.41 3.57
CA PRO A 45 -7.53 -15.24 3.53
C PRO A 45 -7.29 -16.62 2.91
N SER A 46 -8.06 -17.62 3.35
CA SER A 46 -8.10 -18.95 2.78
C SER A 46 -9.52 -19.52 2.77
N PHE A 47 -9.77 -20.46 1.85
CA PHE A 47 -11.06 -21.13 1.68
C PHE A 47 -10.87 -22.64 1.49
N MET A 48 -11.96 -23.41 1.57
CA MET A 48 -11.97 -24.87 1.36
C MET A 48 -10.97 -25.60 2.26
N MET A 49 -11.02 -25.37 3.58
CA MET A 49 -10.08 -25.96 4.56
C MET A 49 -8.61 -25.75 4.17
N ASN A 50 -8.22 -24.51 3.84
CA ASN A 50 -6.88 -24.12 3.38
C ASN A 50 -6.43 -24.65 2.01
N THR A 51 -7.31 -25.24 1.21
CA THR A 51 -6.99 -25.69 -0.16
C THR A 51 -6.78 -24.51 -1.11
N VAL A 52 -7.51 -23.41 -0.92
CA VAL A 52 -7.38 -22.18 -1.72
C VAL A 52 -6.86 -21.05 -0.82
N LYS A 53 -5.77 -20.40 -1.22
CA LYS A 53 -5.12 -19.33 -0.44
C LYS A 53 -4.91 -18.09 -1.30
N THR A 54 -5.14 -16.92 -0.73
CA THR A 54 -4.73 -15.65 -1.32
C THR A 54 -3.22 -15.46 -1.15
N GLY A 55 -2.58 -14.82 -2.13
CA GLY A 55 -1.17 -14.44 -2.02
C GLY A 55 -0.94 -13.46 -0.86
N ASP A 56 0.22 -13.53 -0.22
CA ASP A 56 0.60 -12.65 0.89
C ASP A 56 0.92 -11.22 0.42
N LEU A 57 1.42 -11.08 -0.81
CA LEU A 57 1.77 -9.80 -1.41
C LEU A 57 0.52 -9.06 -1.91
N ILE A 58 0.35 -7.82 -1.47
CA ILE A 58 -0.67 -6.90 -1.95
C ILE A 58 -0.02 -5.65 -2.55
N LYS A 59 -0.67 -5.06 -3.56
CA LYS A 59 -0.25 -3.80 -4.18
C LYS A 59 -1.13 -2.66 -3.68
N ILE A 60 -0.52 -1.64 -3.12
CA ILE A 60 -1.16 -0.40 -2.71
C ILE A 60 -0.94 0.63 -3.80
N THR A 61 -2.03 1.20 -4.31
CA THR A 61 -2.01 2.32 -5.25
C THR A 61 -2.54 3.57 -4.56
N VAL A 62 -1.80 4.66 -4.65
CA VAL A 62 -2.16 5.98 -4.13
C VAL A 62 -2.43 6.92 -5.29
N ASN A 63 -3.52 7.67 -5.20
CA ASN A 63 -3.86 8.76 -6.11
C ASN A 63 -4.44 9.91 -5.28
N VAL A 64 -3.74 11.04 -5.26
CA VAL A 64 -4.09 12.23 -4.48
C VAL A 64 -4.09 13.44 -5.41
N VAL A 65 -5.11 14.29 -5.26
CA VAL A 65 -5.18 15.61 -5.90
C VAL A 65 -5.16 16.66 -4.80
N ALA A 66 -4.19 17.58 -4.85
CA ALA A 66 -4.10 18.75 -3.98
C ALA A 66 -4.30 20.02 -4.81
N ASN A 67 -4.90 21.05 -4.21
CA ASN A 67 -5.13 22.37 -4.82
C ASN A 67 -4.55 23.46 -3.92
#